data_AF-A0A974BK93-F1
#
_entry.id   AF-A0A974BK93-F1
#
_cell.length_a   1.000
_cell.length_b   1.000
_cell.length_c   1.000
_cell.angle_alpha   90.00
_cell.angle_beta   90.00
_cell.angle_gamma   90.00
#
_symmetry.space_group_name_H-M   'P 1'
#
loop_
_entity.id
_entity.type
_entity.pdbx_description
1 polymer ?
#
loop_
_entity_poly.entity_id
_entity_poly.type
_entity_poly.pdbx_seq_one_letter_code
_entity_poly.pdbx_strand_id
1 'polypeptide(L)'
;MKIKRRAIIQTIFSLSVIAACIIYYLYINDFIDFRILSVGDLNPYGGWSALKSSLTDLSYRWRGISKSISLTIAISVSALLFGRFLCGYICPIGSLQDFFKFIGKRMNIKEIKLSKAKYFNPEILKYLILIFTMVLSILGIGKLISPYSPWLAYMNIFIGFNIYIGTFILFAIIIASLFIKRIFCRCFCPLGAFQALLYAVGPLKLYKSSNCDGCSACLKNCPVDIPYTDELTVSPECINCSECTSRTCINGRQGFSYRFAGKLIKRYLIISLIAFMSIYTLLPLTSSSKHVFSSSIVSDLNDGVYTGRGMGFGGFMDVEIVIKDNGITDIRTINHRETTGYYEEVFKEISKELKYSDNLNVEVISGATATSRGYLNAVRDAVSKSLNY
;
A
#
# COMPACT_ATOMS: atom_id res chain seq x y z
N MET A 1 18.71 21.97 -17.93
CA MET A 1 19.00 20.75 -17.13
C MET A 1 18.04 19.65 -17.59
N LYS A 2 18.48 18.59 -18.29
CA LYS A 2 17.55 17.56 -18.79
C LYS A 2 16.99 16.76 -17.60
N ILE A 3 15.71 16.94 -17.29
CA ILE A 3 15.02 16.13 -16.28
C ILE A 3 15.07 14.67 -16.76
N LYS A 4 15.60 13.78 -15.91
CA LYS A 4 15.72 12.37 -16.26
C LYS A 4 14.32 11.77 -16.42
N ARG A 5 14.10 10.94 -17.45
CA ARG A 5 12.84 10.23 -17.73
C ARG A 5 12.24 9.56 -16.48
N ARG A 6 13.09 8.98 -15.63
CA ARG A 6 12.68 8.37 -14.36
C ARG A 6 12.02 9.37 -13.39
N ALA A 7 12.61 10.55 -13.22
CA ALA A 7 12.08 11.58 -12.33
C ALA A 7 10.71 12.06 -12.81
N ILE A 8 10.52 12.24 -14.13
CA ILE A 8 9.22 12.60 -14.73
C ILE A 8 8.16 11.56 -14.36
N ILE A 9 8.45 10.28 -14.56
CA ILE A 9 7.51 9.19 -14.23
C ILE A 9 7.17 9.19 -12.75
N GLN A 10 8.17 9.30 -11.87
CA GLN A 10 7.96 9.36 -10.42
C GLN A 10 7.10 10.55 -10.01
N THR A 11 7.35 11.73 -10.58
CA THR A 11 6.57 12.94 -10.31
C THR A 11 5.12 12.76 -10.75
N ILE A 12 4.87 12.24 -11.97
CA ILE A 12 3.51 11.99 -12.46
C ILE A 12 2.75 11.07 -11.50
N PHE A 13 3.31 9.90 -11.16
CA PHE A 13 2.65 8.97 -10.24
C PHE A 13 2.43 9.58 -8.85
N SER A 14 3.40 10.34 -8.33
CA SER A 14 3.26 10.99 -7.02
C SER A 14 2.12 12.02 -7.03
N LEU A 15 2.03 12.84 -8.09
CA LEU A 15 0.95 13.82 -8.26
C LEU A 15 -0.41 13.14 -8.43
N SER A 16 -0.49 12.02 -9.16
CA SER A 16 -1.73 11.25 -9.29
C SER A 16 -2.21 10.70 -7.94
N VAL A 17 -1.30 10.21 -7.09
CA VAL A 17 -1.66 9.75 -5.73
C VAL A 17 -2.16 10.92 -4.89
N ILE A 18 -1.48 12.09 -4.93
CA ILE A 18 -1.91 13.29 -4.20
C ILE A 18 -3.30 13.73 -4.66
N ALA A 19 -3.54 13.79 -5.97
CA ALA A 19 -4.84 14.15 -6.53
C ALA A 19 -5.94 13.16 -6.08
N ALA A 20 -5.65 11.85 -6.07
CA ALA A 20 -6.59 10.86 -5.55
C ALA A 20 -6.91 11.06 -4.07
N CYS A 21 -5.92 11.39 -3.23
CA CYS A 21 -6.14 11.72 -1.83
C CYS A 21 -7.03 12.95 -1.64
N ILE A 22 -6.80 14.02 -2.41
CA ILE A 22 -7.58 15.25 -2.33
C ILE A 22 -9.03 14.99 -2.77
N ILE A 23 -9.24 14.26 -3.86
CA ILE A 23 -10.60 13.87 -4.30
C ILE A 23 -11.29 13.04 -3.22
N TYR A 24 -10.58 12.07 -2.63
CA TYR A 24 -11.12 11.26 -1.54
C TYR A 24 -11.47 12.10 -0.31
N TYR A 25 -10.65 13.09 0.06
CA TYR A 25 -10.94 14.05 1.12
C TYR A 25 -12.25 14.81 0.88
N LEU A 26 -12.45 15.31 -0.34
CA LEU A 26 -13.69 16.00 -0.70
C LEU A 26 -14.90 15.07 -0.58
N TYR A 27 -14.74 13.81 -0.96
CA TYR A 27 -15.80 12.81 -0.88
C TYR A 27 -16.19 12.42 0.55
N ILE A 28 -15.23 12.23 1.46
CA ILE A 28 -15.53 11.86 2.85
C ILE A 28 -16.11 13.02 3.68
N ASN A 29 -15.98 14.26 3.21
CA ASN A 29 -16.57 15.45 3.82
C ASN A 29 -17.82 15.94 3.07
N ASP A 30 -18.43 15.09 2.24
CA ASP A 30 -19.68 15.38 1.51
C ASP A 30 -19.64 16.61 0.57
N PHE A 31 -18.45 17.04 0.13
CA PHE A 31 -18.32 18.08 -0.89
C PHE A 31 -18.59 17.54 -2.31
N ILE A 32 -18.38 16.23 -2.53
CA ILE A 32 -18.65 15.53 -3.78
C ILE A 32 -19.22 14.13 -3.51
N ASP A 33 -20.02 13.62 -4.45
CA ASP A 33 -20.67 12.31 -4.34
C ASP A 33 -19.90 11.15 -5.00
N PHE A 34 -18.75 11.44 -5.59
CA PHE A 34 -17.94 10.43 -6.29
C PHE A 34 -16.52 10.37 -5.74
N ARG A 35 -15.89 9.20 -5.91
CA ARG A 35 -14.48 8.96 -5.60
C ARG A 35 -13.84 8.13 -6.70
N ILE A 36 -12.53 8.28 -6.87
CA ILE A 36 -11.76 7.49 -7.84
C ILE A 36 -11.09 6.30 -7.14
N LEU A 37 -10.32 6.59 -6.09
CA LEU A 37 -9.61 5.61 -5.27
C LEU A 37 -9.74 6.00 -3.79
N SER A 38 -9.90 5.01 -2.92
CA SER A 38 -9.79 5.23 -1.47
C SER A 38 -8.36 5.12 -0.97
N VAL A 39 -8.16 5.47 0.31
CA VAL A 39 -6.91 5.18 1.02
C VAL A 39 -6.64 3.69 1.07
N GLY A 40 -7.68 2.87 1.19
CA GLY A 40 -7.58 1.42 1.14
C GLY A 40 -7.11 0.88 -0.20
N ASP A 41 -7.61 1.45 -1.29
CA ASP A 41 -7.24 1.06 -2.66
C ASP A 41 -5.78 1.39 -2.99
N LEU A 42 -5.22 2.39 -2.32
CA LEU A 42 -3.83 2.83 -2.48
C LEU A 42 -2.88 2.22 -1.44
N ASN A 43 -3.38 1.51 -0.42
CA ASN A 43 -2.55 0.98 0.65
C ASN A 43 -1.93 -0.38 0.27
N PRO A 44 -0.60 -0.47 0.05
CA PRO A 44 0.06 -1.71 -0.34
C PRO A 44 0.10 -2.76 0.79
N TYR A 45 -0.28 -2.39 2.02
CA TYR A 45 -0.35 -3.30 3.17
C TYR A 45 -1.77 -3.82 3.41
N GLY A 46 -2.80 -3.20 2.82
CA GLY A 46 -4.20 -3.52 3.09
C GLY A 46 -4.59 -4.94 2.65
N GLY A 47 -4.03 -5.41 1.54
CA GLY A 47 -4.34 -6.74 1.01
C GLY A 47 -3.85 -7.89 1.89
N TRP A 48 -2.86 -7.71 2.77
CA TRP A 48 -2.43 -8.77 3.69
C TRP A 48 -3.48 -9.07 4.76
N SER A 49 -4.12 -8.03 5.30
CA SER A 49 -5.22 -8.18 6.27
C SER A 49 -6.45 -8.82 5.61
N ALA A 50 -6.77 -8.38 4.39
CA ALA A 50 -7.85 -8.94 3.59
C ALA A 50 -7.56 -10.40 3.17
N LEU A 51 -6.32 -10.73 2.80
CA LEU A 51 -5.89 -12.08 2.48
C LEU A 51 -5.97 -13.00 3.70
N LYS A 52 -5.50 -12.56 4.88
CA LYS A 52 -5.68 -13.29 6.14
C LYS A 52 -7.17 -13.58 6.37
N SER A 53 -8.01 -12.55 6.27
CA SER A 53 -9.46 -12.68 6.46
C SER A 53 -10.11 -13.65 5.46
N SER A 54 -9.61 -13.71 4.22
CA SER A 54 -10.04 -14.67 3.21
C SER A 54 -9.72 -16.12 3.54
N LEU A 55 -8.59 -16.34 4.21
CA LEU A 55 -8.14 -17.68 4.61
C LEU A 55 -8.74 -18.12 5.95
N THR A 56 -9.00 -17.20 6.88
CA THR A 56 -9.46 -17.51 8.23
C THR A 56 -10.98 -17.49 8.38
N ASP A 57 -11.70 -16.69 7.59
CA ASP A 57 -13.16 -16.55 7.71
C ASP A 57 -13.90 -17.18 6.55
N LEU A 58 -14.74 -18.18 6.85
CA LEU A 58 -15.61 -18.83 5.86
C LEU A 58 -16.52 -17.83 5.11
N SER A 59 -16.94 -16.75 5.78
CA SER A 59 -17.80 -15.70 5.20
C SER A 59 -17.11 -14.86 4.12
N TYR A 60 -15.79 -14.97 3.98
CA TYR A 60 -14.99 -14.16 3.05
C TYR A 60 -14.53 -14.94 1.82
N ARG A 61 -14.53 -16.29 1.88
CA ARG A 61 -14.04 -17.16 0.77
C ARG A 61 -14.75 -16.93 -0.57
N TRP A 62 -15.91 -16.29 -0.58
CA TRP A 62 -16.77 -16.14 -1.76
C TRP A 62 -17.13 -14.69 -2.13
N ARG A 63 -16.54 -13.68 -1.48
CA ARG A 63 -16.84 -12.25 -1.72
C ARG A 63 -15.96 -11.59 -2.80
N GLY A 64 -15.08 -12.36 -3.41
CA GLY A 64 -14.23 -11.92 -4.52
C GLY A 64 -13.00 -11.09 -4.13
N ILE A 65 -12.35 -10.49 -5.13
CA ILE A 65 -11.05 -9.82 -5.02
C ILE A 65 -11.26 -8.30 -4.97
N SER A 66 -11.07 -7.70 -3.79
CA SER A 66 -11.10 -6.24 -3.64
C SER A 66 -9.88 -5.57 -4.30
N LYS A 67 -9.98 -4.26 -4.59
CA LYS A 67 -8.87 -3.47 -5.16
C LYS A 67 -7.60 -3.51 -4.29
N SER A 68 -7.73 -3.52 -2.96
CA SER A 68 -6.57 -3.64 -2.05
C SER A 68 -5.88 -5.00 -2.11
N ILE A 69 -6.65 -6.10 -2.24
CA ILE A 69 -6.09 -7.44 -2.51
C ILE A 69 -5.41 -7.45 -3.88
N SER A 70 -6.07 -6.90 -4.89
CA SER A 70 -5.53 -6.80 -6.25
C SER A 70 -4.21 -6.03 -6.31
N LEU A 71 -4.12 -4.86 -5.66
CA LEU A 71 -2.88 -4.09 -5.54
C LEU A 71 -1.75 -4.92 -4.95
N THR A 72 -2.07 -5.66 -3.91
CA THR A 72 -1.11 -6.44 -3.13
C THR A 72 -0.60 -7.66 -3.93
N ILE A 73 -1.48 -8.32 -4.70
CA ILE A 73 -1.11 -9.35 -5.68
C ILE A 73 -0.27 -8.74 -6.81
N ALA A 74 -0.69 -7.60 -7.37
CA ALA A 74 0.06 -6.91 -8.42
C ALA A 74 1.47 -6.55 -7.95
N ILE A 75 1.63 -6.04 -6.72
CA ILE A 75 2.94 -5.77 -6.13
C ILE A 75 3.78 -7.05 -6.00
N SER A 76 3.20 -8.13 -5.48
CA SER A 76 3.92 -9.39 -5.23
C SER A 76 4.34 -10.06 -6.53
N VAL A 77 3.41 -10.25 -7.46
CA VAL A 77 3.68 -10.88 -8.77
C VAL A 77 4.66 -10.05 -9.57
N SER A 78 4.50 -8.73 -9.58
CA SER A 78 5.40 -7.87 -10.34
C SER A 78 6.80 -7.80 -9.71
N ALA A 79 6.93 -7.88 -8.39
CA ALA A 79 8.22 -8.00 -7.70
C ALA A 79 8.92 -9.33 -8.01
N LEU A 80 8.16 -10.43 -8.04
CA LEU A 80 8.67 -11.75 -8.42
C LEU A 80 9.14 -11.77 -9.88
N LEU A 81 8.32 -11.32 -10.82
CA LEU A 81 8.60 -11.43 -12.25
C LEU A 81 9.54 -10.35 -12.77
N PHE A 82 9.41 -9.13 -12.26
CA PHE A 82 10.07 -7.94 -12.81
C PHE A 82 10.98 -7.24 -11.82
N GLY A 83 11.14 -7.75 -10.60
CA GLY A 83 11.92 -7.11 -9.57
C GLY A 83 11.27 -5.85 -9.01
N ARG A 84 12.07 -5.01 -8.36
CA ARG A 84 11.60 -3.92 -7.49
C ARG A 84 11.33 -2.61 -8.24
N PHE A 85 10.88 -2.66 -9.50
CA PHE A 85 10.68 -1.47 -10.32
C PHE A 85 9.64 -0.50 -9.74
N LEU A 86 8.68 -1.00 -8.96
CA LEU A 86 7.71 -0.17 -8.24
C LEU A 86 8.42 0.82 -7.30
N CYS A 87 9.43 0.37 -6.55
CA CYS A 87 10.28 1.25 -5.76
C CYS A 87 11.07 2.25 -6.64
N GLY A 88 11.44 1.84 -7.85
CA GLY A 88 12.19 2.64 -8.82
C GLY A 88 11.40 3.77 -9.49
N TYR A 89 10.11 3.55 -9.78
CA TYR A 89 9.31 4.39 -10.66
C TYR A 89 7.95 4.84 -10.10
N ILE A 90 7.27 4.02 -9.29
CA ILE A 90 5.87 4.27 -8.89
C ILE A 90 5.77 4.82 -7.47
N CYS A 91 6.60 4.34 -6.54
CA CYS A 91 6.48 4.63 -5.10
C CYS A 91 6.63 6.13 -4.76
N PRO A 92 5.59 6.78 -4.21
CA PRO A 92 5.62 8.19 -3.78
C PRO A 92 6.67 8.46 -2.69
N ILE A 93 6.83 7.59 -1.69
CA ILE A 93 7.86 7.75 -0.64
C ILE A 93 9.27 7.69 -1.26
N GLY A 94 9.48 6.84 -2.27
CA GLY A 94 10.75 6.79 -3.00
C GLY A 94 11.01 8.07 -3.80
N SER A 95 9.97 8.62 -4.44
CA SER A 95 10.00 9.90 -5.15
C SER A 95 10.34 11.07 -4.20
N LEU A 96 9.70 11.09 -3.03
CA LEU A 96 9.92 12.11 -2.00
C LEU A 96 11.38 12.12 -1.54
N GLN A 97 11.95 10.96 -1.23
CA GLN A 97 13.36 10.88 -0.82
C GLN A 97 14.32 11.30 -1.94
N ASP A 98 14.02 10.95 -3.21
CA ASP A 98 14.82 11.40 -4.35
C ASP A 98 14.74 12.93 -4.54
N PHE A 99 13.56 13.52 -4.33
CA PHE A 99 13.33 14.96 -4.39
C PHE A 99 14.09 15.71 -3.29
N PHE A 100 14.00 15.27 -2.04
CA PHE A 100 14.77 15.88 -0.95
C PHE A 100 16.28 15.67 -1.14
N LYS A 101 16.73 14.53 -1.68
CA LYS A 101 18.15 14.39 -2.03
C LYS A 101 18.58 15.36 -3.12
N PHE A 102 17.70 15.65 -4.08
CA PHE A 102 17.93 16.68 -5.09
C PHE A 102 18.05 18.08 -4.47
N ILE A 103 17.17 18.44 -3.52
CA ILE A 103 17.27 19.68 -2.74
C ILE A 103 18.59 19.75 -1.98
N GLY A 104 18.96 18.69 -1.26
CA GLY A 104 20.20 18.66 -0.49
C GLY A 104 21.44 18.87 -1.38
N LYS A 105 21.45 18.31 -2.60
CA LYS A 105 22.52 18.59 -3.58
C LYS A 105 22.55 20.06 -4.03
N ARG A 106 21.37 20.67 -4.22
CA ARG A 106 21.27 22.10 -4.60
C ARG A 106 21.72 23.02 -3.46
N MET A 107 21.54 22.59 -2.22
CA MET A 107 22.02 23.27 -1.01
C MET A 107 23.48 22.93 -0.64
N ASN A 108 24.22 22.22 -1.51
CA ASN A 108 25.60 21.78 -1.25
C ASN A 108 25.78 20.92 0.03
N ILE A 109 24.74 20.23 0.47
CA ILE A 109 24.80 19.31 1.62
C ILE A 109 25.66 18.10 1.26
N LYS A 110 26.71 17.84 2.04
CA LYS A 110 27.61 16.70 1.84
C LYS A 110 26.84 15.38 2.00
N GLU A 111 26.97 14.51 1.00
CA GLU A 111 26.35 13.18 1.02
C GLU A 111 27.05 12.27 2.03
N ILE A 112 26.26 11.65 2.91
CA ILE A 112 26.74 10.64 3.86
C ILE A 112 26.50 9.27 3.23
N LYS A 113 27.58 8.50 3.05
CA LYS A 113 27.48 7.10 2.64
C LYS A 113 27.26 6.23 3.88
N LEU A 114 26.30 5.32 3.81
CA LEU A 114 26.12 4.29 4.84
C LEU A 114 27.31 3.35 4.82
N SER A 115 28.16 3.43 5.86
CA SER A 115 29.24 2.48 6.04
C SER A 115 28.66 1.11 6.37
N LYS A 116 29.06 0.08 5.63
CA LYS A 116 28.83 -1.30 6.05
C LYS A 116 29.86 -1.60 7.12
N ALA A 117 29.46 -1.51 8.39
CA ALA A 117 30.35 -1.89 9.47
C ALA A 117 30.70 -3.38 9.32
N LYS A 118 31.91 -3.77 9.71
CA LYS A 118 32.44 -5.16 9.60
C LYS A 118 31.45 -6.22 10.12
N TYR A 119 30.60 -5.85 11.09
CA TYR A 119 29.65 -6.74 11.77
C TYR A 119 28.17 -6.33 11.62
N PHE A 120 27.86 -5.15 11.04
CA PHE A 120 26.47 -4.69 10.93
C PHE A 120 26.21 -3.99 9.61
N ASN A 121 25.32 -4.58 8.81
CA ASN A 121 24.77 -3.93 7.63
C ASN A 121 23.43 -3.27 7.99
N PRO A 122 23.32 -1.93 8.00
CA PRO A 122 22.07 -1.25 8.34
C PRO A 122 20.91 -1.58 7.39
N GLU A 123 21.21 -2.14 6.21
CA GLU A 123 20.19 -2.62 5.27
C GLU A 123 19.51 -3.93 5.70
N ILE A 124 20.01 -4.61 6.74
CA ILE A 124 19.36 -5.79 7.34
C ILE A 124 18.12 -5.37 8.16
N LEU A 125 18.11 -4.15 8.70
CA LEU A 125 17.06 -3.68 9.60
C LEU A 125 15.66 -3.74 8.98
N LYS A 126 15.51 -3.50 7.66
CA LYS A 126 14.21 -3.60 6.98
C LYS A 126 13.64 -5.02 6.98
N TYR A 127 14.49 -6.06 7.04
CA TYR A 127 14.05 -7.45 7.12
C TYR A 127 13.57 -7.80 8.54
N LEU A 128 14.22 -7.25 9.57
CA LEU A 128 13.75 -7.36 10.95
C LEU A 128 12.39 -6.67 11.12
N ILE A 129 12.24 -5.47 10.56
CA ILE A 129 10.95 -4.74 10.54
C ILE A 129 9.89 -5.54 9.79
N LEU A 130 10.23 -6.17 8.66
CA LEU A 130 9.31 -7.05 7.93
C LEU A 130 8.83 -8.21 8.81
N ILE A 131 9.74 -8.95 9.45
CA ILE A 131 9.38 -10.07 10.33
C ILE A 131 8.49 -9.58 11.47
N PHE A 132 8.90 -8.50 12.14
CA PHE A 132 8.14 -7.91 13.25
C PHE A 132 6.72 -7.50 12.83
N THR A 133 6.59 -6.78 11.71
CA THR A 133 5.28 -6.32 11.20
C THR A 133 4.40 -7.48 10.72
N MET A 134 4.98 -8.53 10.13
CA MET A 134 4.25 -9.74 9.76
C MET A 134 3.74 -10.49 10.98
N VAL A 135 4.56 -10.70 12.01
CA VAL A 135 4.17 -11.39 13.24
C VAL A 135 3.02 -10.65 13.93
N LEU A 136 3.14 -9.33 14.13
CA LEU A 136 2.07 -8.55 14.75
C LEU A 136 0.77 -8.54 13.95
N SER A 137 0.86 -8.54 12.61
CA SER A 137 -0.31 -8.63 11.74
C SER A 137 -1.01 -10.00 11.85
N ILE A 138 -0.23 -11.09 11.92
CA ILE A 138 -0.75 -12.46 12.11
C ILE A 138 -1.45 -12.57 13.47
N LEU A 139 -0.85 -12.02 14.53
CA LEU A 139 -1.44 -11.99 15.88
C LEU A 139 -2.67 -11.07 16.01
N GLY A 140 -3.01 -10.29 14.97
CA GLY A 140 -4.17 -9.38 14.99
C GLY A 140 -3.93 -8.06 15.73
N ILE A 141 -2.69 -7.76 16.11
CA ILE A 141 -2.30 -6.57 16.89
C ILE A 141 -1.79 -5.45 15.95
N GLY A 142 -2.14 -5.50 14.67
CA GLY A 142 -1.71 -4.54 13.64
C GLY A 142 -2.08 -3.07 13.96
N LYS A 143 -3.10 -2.85 14.80
CA LYS A 143 -3.50 -1.53 15.28
C LYS A 143 -2.37 -0.79 16.01
N LEU A 144 -1.51 -1.51 16.74
CA LEU A 144 -0.43 -0.85 17.49
C LEU A 144 0.64 -0.25 16.57
N ILE A 145 0.81 -0.81 15.37
CA ILE A 145 1.86 -0.38 14.43
C ILE A 145 1.34 0.55 13.32
N SER A 146 0.04 0.52 13.01
CA SER A 146 -0.51 1.35 11.93
C SER A 146 -0.23 2.85 12.09
N PRO A 147 -0.28 3.47 13.30
CA PRO A 147 0.00 4.89 13.46
C PRO A 147 1.45 5.27 13.20
N TYR A 148 2.37 4.31 13.21
CA TYR A 148 3.80 4.50 12.95
C TYR A 148 4.14 4.42 11.45
N SER A 149 3.18 4.02 10.60
CA SER A 149 3.40 3.82 9.17
C SER A 149 3.63 5.15 8.44
N PRO A 150 4.81 5.36 7.81
CA PRO A 150 5.06 6.56 6.99
C PRO A 150 4.14 6.64 5.76
N TRP A 151 3.64 5.50 5.29
CA TRP A 151 2.66 5.45 4.20
C TRP A 151 1.33 6.05 4.62
N LEU A 152 0.81 5.64 5.78
CA LEU A 152 -0.44 6.18 6.29
C LEU A 152 -0.31 7.68 6.59
N ALA A 153 0.81 8.09 7.19
CA ALA A 153 1.10 9.49 7.44
C ALA A 153 1.15 10.32 6.15
N TYR A 154 1.77 9.79 5.08
CA TYR A 154 1.81 10.46 3.78
C TYR A 154 0.40 10.71 3.22
N MET A 155 -0.49 9.72 3.31
CA MET A 155 -1.87 9.86 2.84
C MET A 155 -2.66 10.86 3.70
N ASN A 156 -2.53 10.78 5.03
CA ASN A 156 -3.27 11.61 5.97
C ASN A 156 -2.91 13.11 5.91
N ILE A 157 -1.72 13.46 5.41
CA ILE A 157 -1.37 14.86 5.12
C ILE A 157 -2.36 15.47 4.11
N PHE A 158 -2.80 14.70 3.11
CA PHE A 158 -3.68 15.19 2.05
C PHE A 158 -5.18 14.94 2.32
N ILE A 159 -5.51 14.18 3.36
CA ILE A 159 -6.88 13.74 3.68
C ILE A 159 -7.43 14.46 4.93
N GLY A 160 -6.92 15.66 5.24
CA GLY A 160 -7.39 16.46 6.37
C GLY A 160 -6.35 16.74 7.44
N PHE A 161 -5.04 16.60 7.11
CA PHE A 161 -3.93 16.99 7.98
C PHE A 161 -3.93 16.33 9.37
N ASN A 162 -4.32 15.06 9.45
CA ASN A 162 -4.31 14.33 10.71
C ASN A 162 -2.87 13.96 11.10
N ILE A 163 -2.37 14.56 12.18
CA ILE A 163 -1.00 14.38 12.66
C ILE A 163 -0.94 13.17 13.60
N TYR A 164 -0.20 12.16 13.17
CA TYR A 164 0.10 10.97 13.97
C TYR A 164 1.62 10.85 14.20
N ILE A 165 2.02 9.90 15.04
CA ILE A 165 3.45 9.58 15.26
C ILE A 165 4.17 9.30 13.92
N GLY A 166 3.50 8.62 12.99
CA GLY A 166 3.99 8.37 11.64
C GLY A 166 4.32 9.65 10.86
N THR A 167 3.66 10.78 11.13
CA THR A 167 3.94 12.08 10.49
C THR A 167 5.32 12.57 10.91
N PHE A 168 5.66 12.49 12.20
CA PHE A 168 6.99 12.82 12.69
C PHE A 168 8.06 11.87 12.12
N ILE A 169 7.76 10.57 12.00
CA ILE A 169 8.65 9.60 11.36
C ILE A 169 8.87 9.95 9.88
N LEU A 170 7.82 10.33 9.16
CA LEU A 170 7.91 10.75 7.77
C LEU A 170 8.78 12.01 7.62
N PHE A 171 8.60 13.01 8.49
CA PHE A 171 9.48 14.19 8.52
C PHE A 171 10.94 13.84 8.83
N ALA A 172 11.19 12.95 9.78
CA ALA A 172 12.54 12.46 10.08
C ALA A 172 13.17 11.76 8.86
N ILE A 173 12.41 10.93 8.14
CA ILE A 173 12.84 10.30 6.89
C ILE A 173 13.18 11.34 5.83
N ILE A 174 12.35 12.37 5.67
CA ILE A 174 12.55 13.46 4.71
C ILE A 174 13.85 14.21 5.02
N ILE A 175 14.05 14.61 6.27
CA ILE A 175 15.26 15.32 6.72
C ILE A 175 16.49 14.44 6.51
N ALA A 176 16.45 13.18 6.93
CA ALA A 176 17.55 12.24 6.73
C ALA A 176 17.88 12.02 5.24
N SER A 177 16.87 12.13 4.35
CA SER A 177 17.04 11.99 2.90
C SER A 177 17.82 13.12 2.23
N LEU A 178 17.96 14.28 2.90
CA LEU A 178 18.88 15.33 2.46
C LEU A 178 20.33 14.82 2.47
N PHE A 179 20.69 14.03 3.48
CA PHE A 179 22.04 13.55 3.72
C PHE A 179 22.31 12.19 3.06
N ILE A 180 21.39 11.24 3.21
CA ILE A 180 21.56 9.83 2.79
C ILE A 180 20.56 9.48 1.69
N LYS A 181 21.03 8.88 0.60
CA LYS A 181 20.14 8.45 -0.49
C LYS A 181 19.19 7.34 -0.02
N ARG A 182 17.88 7.59 -0.17
CA ARG A 182 16.79 6.61 0.03
C ARG A 182 16.91 5.81 1.33
N ILE A 183 17.22 6.49 2.44
CA ILE A 183 17.44 5.86 3.75
C ILE A 183 16.28 4.96 4.18
N PHE A 184 15.04 5.37 3.97
CA PHE A 184 13.88 4.56 4.33
C PHE A 184 13.80 3.29 3.49
N CYS A 185 13.98 3.39 2.17
CA CYS A 185 13.93 2.22 1.28
C CYS A 185 15.04 1.21 1.55
N ARG A 186 16.20 1.68 2.02
CA ARG A 186 17.38 0.85 2.28
C ARG A 186 17.32 0.16 3.64
N CYS A 187 16.88 0.88 4.68
CA CYS A 187 17.01 0.45 6.07
C CYS A 187 15.68 0.17 6.79
N PHE A 188 14.56 0.76 6.36
CA PHE A 188 13.34 0.77 7.18
C PHE A 188 12.06 0.27 6.47
N CYS A 189 12.08 0.09 5.14
CA CYS A 189 10.88 -0.23 4.38
C CYS A 189 10.60 -1.74 4.34
N PRO A 190 9.58 -2.25 5.07
CA PRO A 190 9.26 -3.68 5.07
C PRO A 190 8.76 -4.15 3.70
N LEU A 191 7.98 -3.33 2.99
CA LEU A 191 7.55 -3.63 1.63
C LEU A 191 8.75 -3.78 0.67
N GLY A 192 9.77 -2.94 0.84
CA GLY A 192 11.00 -3.02 0.05
C GLY A 192 11.78 -4.31 0.33
N ALA A 193 11.84 -4.74 1.60
CA ALA A 193 12.44 -6.01 1.99
C ALA A 193 11.69 -7.20 1.38
N PHE A 194 10.36 -7.20 1.47
CA PHE A 194 9.50 -8.23 0.90
C PHE A 194 9.69 -8.37 -0.62
N GLN A 195 9.68 -7.25 -1.35
CA GLN A 195 9.94 -7.28 -2.79
C GLN A 195 11.36 -7.73 -3.14
N ALA A 196 12.35 -7.47 -2.28
CA ALA A 196 13.72 -7.96 -2.48
C ALA A 196 13.82 -9.48 -2.36
N LEU A 197 13.10 -10.08 -1.40
CA LEU A 197 13.02 -11.54 -1.26
C LEU A 197 12.38 -12.18 -2.48
N LEU A 198 11.27 -11.63 -2.98
CA LEU A 198 10.62 -12.12 -4.20
C LEU A 198 11.53 -11.96 -5.43
N TYR A 199 12.18 -10.81 -5.56
CA TYR A 199 13.12 -10.58 -6.65
C TYR A 199 14.33 -11.52 -6.59
N ALA A 200 14.76 -11.94 -5.39
CA ALA A 200 15.87 -12.87 -5.21
C ALA A 200 15.60 -14.25 -5.83
N VAL A 201 14.35 -14.72 -5.81
CA VAL A 201 13.93 -16.00 -6.44
C VAL A 201 13.36 -15.81 -7.85
N GLY A 202 13.09 -14.58 -8.26
CA GLY A 202 12.48 -14.23 -9.54
C GLY A 202 13.33 -14.55 -10.79
N PRO A 203 12.70 -14.78 -11.96
CA PRO A 203 13.37 -15.15 -13.21
C PRO A 203 14.09 -13.98 -13.89
N LEU A 204 13.73 -12.73 -13.58
CA LEU A 204 14.44 -11.56 -14.08
C LEU A 204 15.67 -11.29 -13.21
N LYS A 205 16.83 -11.07 -13.84
CA LYS A 205 18.01 -10.51 -13.17
C LYS A 205 18.64 -9.40 -14.01
N LEU A 206 19.35 -8.51 -13.32
CA LEU A 206 20.19 -7.52 -13.96
C LEU A 206 21.60 -8.12 -14.09
N TYR A 207 22.06 -8.30 -15.32
CA TYR A 207 23.33 -8.93 -15.64
C TYR A 207 24.40 -7.90 -15.97
N LYS A 208 25.60 -8.11 -15.45
CA LYS A 208 26.82 -7.49 -15.92
C LYS A 208 27.19 -8.09 -17.29
N SER A 209 27.58 -7.25 -18.25
CA SER A 209 28.15 -7.72 -19.52
C SER A 209 29.54 -8.31 -19.31
N SER A 210 29.88 -9.34 -20.09
CA SER A 210 31.24 -9.92 -20.13
C SER A 210 32.31 -8.89 -20.47
N ASN A 211 31.95 -7.85 -21.22
CA ASN A 211 32.90 -6.83 -21.67
C ASN A 211 33.05 -5.69 -20.63
N CYS A 212 32.36 -5.72 -19.49
CA CYS A 212 32.49 -4.70 -18.46
C CYS A 212 33.84 -4.84 -17.72
N ASP A 213 34.65 -3.78 -17.76
CA ASP A 213 35.95 -3.69 -17.05
C ASP A 213 35.84 -3.35 -15.57
N GLY A 214 34.63 -3.18 -15.05
CA GLY A 214 34.40 -2.89 -13.64
C GLY A 214 34.50 -1.42 -13.26
N CYS A 215 34.53 -0.47 -14.21
CA CYS A 215 34.41 0.94 -13.84
C CYS A 215 33.05 1.23 -13.14
N SER A 216 33.07 1.96 -12.03
CA SER A 216 31.87 2.26 -11.23
C SER A 216 31.13 3.54 -11.66
N ALA A 217 31.48 4.11 -12.81
CA ALA A 217 30.97 5.40 -13.29
C ALA A 217 29.43 5.40 -13.48
N CYS A 218 28.86 4.31 -14.00
CA CYS A 218 27.41 4.19 -14.15
C CYS A 218 26.67 4.07 -12.80
N LEU A 219 27.34 3.52 -11.77
CA LEU A 219 26.80 3.32 -10.42
C LEU A 219 26.93 4.56 -9.52
N LYS A 220 27.72 5.57 -9.90
CA LYS A 220 27.92 6.82 -9.13
C LYS A 220 26.61 7.50 -8.67
N ASN A 221 25.56 7.37 -9.46
CA ASN A 221 24.25 7.97 -9.20
C ASN A 221 23.17 6.91 -8.87
N CYS A 222 23.58 5.70 -8.44
CA CYS A 222 22.66 4.68 -8.00
C CYS A 222 21.84 5.20 -6.80
N PRO A 223 20.50 5.20 -6.87
CA PRO A 223 19.65 5.75 -5.79
C PRO A 223 19.75 4.99 -4.47
N VAL A 224 20.22 3.75 -4.51
CA VAL A 224 20.38 2.87 -3.34
C VAL A 224 21.83 2.42 -3.14
N ASP A 225 22.79 3.10 -3.79
CA ASP A 225 24.23 2.86 -3.68
C ASP A 225 24.66 1.38 -3.79
N ILE A 226 24.11 0.65 -4.77
CA ILE A 226 24.59 -0.69 -5.12
C ILE A 226 26.09 -0.63 -5.43
N PRO A 227 26.94 -1.37 -4.70
CA PRO A 227 28.36 -1.42 -4.97
C PRO A 227 28.65 -2.21 -6.25
N TYR A 228 29.81 -1.97 -6.84
CA TYR A 228 30.33 -2.88 -7.84
C TYR A 228 30.71 -4.22 -7.19
N THR A 229 30.43 -5.32 -7.89
CA THR A 229 30.80 -6.69 -7.49
C THR A 229 31.28 -7.47 -8.72
N ASP A 230 32.18 -8.43 -8.51
CA ASP A 230 32.65 -9.31 -9.57
C ASP A 230 31.61 -10.34 -10.01
N GLU A 231 30.56 -10.54 -9.20
CA GLU A 231 29.41 -11.36 -9.52
C GLU A 231 28.74 -10.96 -10.85
N LEU A 232 28.23 -11.97 -11.55
CA LEU A 232 27.55 -11.80 -12.84
C LEU A 232 26.20 -11.07 -12.69
N THR A 233 25.50 -11.32 -11.59
CA THR A 233 24.18 -10.76 -11.30
C THR A 233 24.24 -9.68 -10.24
N VAL A 234 23.45 -8.62 -10.41
CA VAL A 234 23.34 -7.57 -9.40
C VAL A 234 22.43 -8.00 -8.25
N SER A 235 22.79 -7.60 -7.03
CA SER A 235 22.03 -7.85 -5.80
C SER A 235 20.52 -7.54 -5.93
N PRO A 236 19.64 -8.35 -5.30
CA PRO A 236 18.21 -8.08 -5.20
C PRO A 236 17.85 -6.78 -4.47
N GLU A 237 18.83 -6.11 -3.86
CA GLU A 237 18.64 -4.75 -3.32
C GLU A 237 18.45 -3.68 -4.40
N CYS A 238 18.75 -4.03 -5.66
CA CYS A 238 18.48 -3.16 -6.79
C CYS A 238 16.99 -2.86 -6.93
N ILE A 239 16.64 -1.57 -6.97
CA ILE A 239 15.28 -1.09 -7.23
C ILE A 239 14.90 -1.08 -8.72
N ASN A 240 15.71 -1.71 -9.57
CA ASN A 240 15.56 -1.78 -11.02
C ASN A 240 15.21 -0.44 -11.70
N CYS A 241 15.86 0.65 -11.27
CA CYS A 241 15.63 2.01 -11.78
C CYS A 241 16.15 2.26 -13.20
N SER A 242 16.84 1.27 -13.80
CA SER A 242 17.40 1.30 -15.17
C SER A 242 18.36 2.45 -15.47
N GLU A 243 18.83 3.22 -14.48
CA GLU A 243 19.77 4.33 -14.74
C GLU A 243 21.13 3.84 -15.23
N CYS A 244 21.59 2.67 -14.76
CA CYS A 244 22.85 2.08 -15.21
C CYS A 244 22.74 1.42 -16.61
N THR A 245 21.53 1.02 -17.03
CA THR A 245 21.29 0.40 -18.35
C THR A 245 21.05 1.43 -19.44
N SER A 246 20.54 2.61 -19.09
CA SER A 246 20.21 3.67 -20.05
C SER A 246 21.37 4.62 -20.35
N ARG A 247 22.51 4.49 -19.67
CA ARG A 247 23.70 5.32 -19.93
C ARG A 247 24.65 4.60 -20.88
N THR A 248 25.19 5.35 -21.84
CA THR A 248 26.32 4.90 -22.64
C THR A 248 27.51 4.69 -21.70
N CYS A 249 28.18 3.55 -21.83
CA CYS A 249 29.43 3.31 -21.11
C CYS A 249 30.48 4.29 -21.63
N ILE A 250 31.24 4.91 -20.73
CA ILE A 250 32.32 5.85 -21.08
C ILE A 250 33.37 5.14 -21.94
N ASN A 251 33.57 3.84 -21.72
CA ASN A 251 34.56 3.03 -22.45
C ASN A 251 33.98 2.39 -23.72
N GLY A 252 32.80 2.82 -24.19
CA GLY A 252 32.14 2.29 -25.39
C GLY A 252 31.63 0.84 -25.28
N ARG A 253 31.74 0.22 -24.09
CA ARG A 253 31.35 -1.18 -23.85
C ARG A 253 29.87 -1.32 -23.46
N GLN A 254 29.33 -2.53 -23.54
CA GLN A 254 28.02 -2.82 -22.96
C GLN A 254 28.15 -2.93 -21.43
N GLY A 255 27.32 -2.20 -20.69
CA GLY A 255 27.31 -2.21 -19.23
C GLY A 255 26.38 -3.28 -18.67
N PHE A 256 25.27 -2.84 -18.07
CA PHE A 256 24.26 -3.73 -17.49
C PHE A 256 23.09 -3.98 -18.44
N SER A 257 22.49 -5.17 -18.37
CA SER A 257 21.32 -5.53 -19.16
C SER A 257 20.31 -6.38 -18.38
N TYR A 258 19.03 -6.19 -18.65
CA TYR A 258 17.98 -7.04 -18.07
C TYR A 258 17.86 -8.34 -18.84
N ARG A 259 17.84 -9.47 -18.14
CA ARG A 259 17.52 -10.78 -18.73
C ARG A 259 16.46 -11.49 -17.90
N PHE A 260 15.46 -12.05 -18.56
CA PHE A 260 14.38 -12.84 -17.97
C PHE A 260 14.57 -14.29 -18.41
N ALA A 261 14.74 -15.19 -17.44
CA ALA A 261 15.07 -16.60 -17.73
C ALA A 261 16.21 -16.73 -18.77
N GLY A 262 17.26 -15.92 -18.61
CA GLY A 262 18.42 -15.87 -19.50
C GLY A 262 18.26 -15.06 -20.80
N LYS A 263 17.03 -14.70 -21.22
CA LYS A 263 16.77 -13.96 -22.46
C LYS A 263 16.78 -12.45 -22.25
N LEU A 264 17.44 -11.71 -23.14
CA LEU A 264 17.52 -10.24 -23.09
C LEU A 264 16.15 -9.58 -23.20
N ILE A 265 15.84 -8.63 -22.31
CA ILE A 265 14.65 -7.79 -22.40
C ILE A 265 15.04 -6.34 -22.65
N LYS A 266 14.62 -5.78 -23.80
CA LYS A 266 14.85 -4.38 -24.16
C LYS A 266 13.78 -3.41 -23.60
N ARG A 267 12.49 -3.79 -23.65
CA ARG A 267 11.35 -2.95 -23.24
C ARG A 267 10.87 -3.21 -21.80
N TYR A 268 11.82 -3.46 -20.90
CA TYR A 268 11.57 -3.89 -19.52
C TYR A 268 10.52 -3.03 -18.78
N LEU A 269 10.70 -1.72 -18.77
CA LEU A 269 9.82 -0.81 -18.01
C LEU A 269 8.37 -0.84 -18.51
N ILE A 270 8.17 -0.86 -19.84
CA ILE A 270 6.83 -0.85 -20.44
C ILE A 270 6.11 -2.17 -20.13
N ILE A 271 6.80 -3.30 -20.29
CA ILE A 271 6.25 -4.63 -19.98
C ILE A 271 5.86 -4.71 -18.50
N SER A 272 6.74 -4.23 -17.61
CA SER A 272 6.49 -4.26 -16.15
C SER A 272 5.29 -3.38 -15.76
N LEU A 273 5.17 -2.19 -16.35
CA LEU A 273 4.04 -1.28 -16.10
C LEU A 273 2.72 -1.84 -16.61
N ILE A 274 2.70 -2.38 -17.83
CA ILE A 274 1.49 -3.00 -18.39
C ILE A 274 1.06 -4.17 -17.53
N ALA A 275 1.98 -5.09 -17.21
CA ALA A 275 1.65 -6.25 -16.38
C ALA A 275 1.09 -5.84 -15.00
N PHE A 276 1.72 -4.86 -14.33
CA PHE A 276 1.24 -4.37 -13.04
C PHE A 276 -0.15 -3.73 -13.15
N MET A 277 -0.37 -2.86 -14.13
CA MET A 277 -1.67 -2.19 -14.31
C MET A 277 -2.76 -3.20 -14.70
N SER A 278 -2.46 -4.16 -15.58
CA SER A 278 -3.40 -5.22 -15.96
C SER A 278 -3.81 -6.09 -14.78
N ILE A 279 -2.86 -6.51 -13.93
CA ILE A 279 -3.21 -7.27 -12.72
C ILE A 279 -4.08 -6.40 -11.79
N TYR A 280 -3.68 -5.16 -11.55
CA TYR A 280 -4.39 -4.26 -10.65
C TYR A 280 -5.85 -4.01 -11.08
N THR A 281 -6.09 -3.79 -12.37
CA THR A 281 -7.42 -3.41 -12.89
C THR A 281 -8.30 -4.60 -13.27
N LEU A 282 -7.75 -5.69 -13.81
CA LEU A 282 -8.55 -6.81 -14.30
C LEU A 282 -8.92 -7.80 -13.19
N LEU A 283 -8.07 -7.97 -12.18
CA LEU A 283 -8.28 -8.99 -11.15
C LEU A 283 -9.53 -8.75 -10.28
N PRO A 284 -9.93 -7.50 -9.94
CA PRO A 284 -11.21 -7.26 -9.28
C PRO A 284 -12.42 -7.63 -10.16
N LEU A 285 -12.29 -7.54 -11.49
CA LEU A 285 -13.38 -7.82 -12.42
C LEU A 285 -13.68 -9.31 -12.55
N THR A 286 -12.69 -10.19 -12.33
CA THR A 286 -12.86 -11.65 -12.45
C THR A 286 -13.66 -12.26 -11.29
N SER A 287 -13.96 -11.47 -10.26
CA SER A 287 -14.57 -11.93 -9.01
C SER A 287 -15.97 -11.38 -8.76
N SER A 288 -16.58 -10.73 -9.76
CA SER A 288 -17.98 -10.32 -9.71
C SER A 288 -18.89 -11.53 -9.96
N SER A 289 -18.81 -12.51 -9.07
CA SER A 289 -19.85 -13.53 -8.96
C SER A 289 -20.98 -12.91 -8.15
N LYS A 290 -22.09 -12.54 -8.81
CA LYS A 290 -23.37 -12.29 -8.16
C LYS A 290 -23.80 -13.58 -7.44
N HIS A 291 -23.28 -13.83 -6.25
CA HIS A 291 -23.78 -14.92 -5.43
C HIS A 291 -25.09 -14.48 -4.81
N VAL A 292 -26.13 -15.26 -5.13
CA VAL A 292 -27.40 -15.30 -4.44
C VAL A 292 -27.10 -15.66 -2.98
N PHE A 293 -27.12 -14.67 -2.10
CA PHE A 293 -27.02 -14.89 -0.66
C PHE A 293 -28.43 -15.00 -0.10
N SER A 294 -28.64 -16.00 0.76
CA SER A 294 -29.88 -16.18 1.51
C SER A 294 -30.20 -14.86 2.23
N SER A 295 -31.31 -14.25 1.84
CA SER A 295 -31.92 -13.13 2.53
C SER A 295 -32.26 -13.59 3.95
N SER A 296 -31.50 -13.13 4.95
CA SER A 296 -32.08 -12.95 6.27
C SER A 296 -32.98 -11.73 6.14
N ILE A 297 -34.19 -11.92 5.62
CA ILE A 297 -35.23 -10.88 5.61
C ILE A 297 -35.43 -10.54 7.08
N VAL A 298 -35.13 -9.29 7.43
CA VAL A 298 -35.37 -8.81 8.79
C VAL A 298 -36.84 -8.39 8.84
N SER A 299 -37.72 -9.32 9.20
CA SER A 299 -39.11 -9.05 9.53
C SER A 299 -39.29 -8.98 11.05
N ASP A 300 -40.36 -8.34 11.50
CA ASP A 300 -40.81 -8.33 12.90
C ASP A 300 -39.91 -7.53 13.87
N LEU A 301 -39.45 -6.37 13.42
CA LEU A 301 -38.70 -5.41 14.24
C LEU A 301 -39.63 -4.47 15.01
N ASN A 302 -39.33 -4.29 16.30
CA ASN A 302 -39.98 -3.27 17.13
C ASN A 302 -39.38 -1.89 16.89
N ASP A 303 -40.26 -0.92 16.66
CA ASP A 303 -39.91 0.50 16.62
C ASP A 303 -39.18 0.92 17.90
N GLY A 304 -38.09 1.68 17.74
CA GLY A 304 -37.28 2.10 18.87
C GLY A 304 -35.87 2.49 18.52
N VAL A 305 -35.12 2.82 19.56
CA VAL A 305 -33.69 3.16 19.47
C VAL A 305 -32.91 2.05 20.17
N TYR A 306 -32.00 1.42 19.43
CA TYR A 306 -31.24 0.28 19.92
C TYR A 306 -29.76 0.53 19.75
N THR A 307 -28.98 0.20 20.78
CA THR A 307 -27.53 0.29 20.74
C THR A 307 -26.93 -1.12 20.65
N GLY A 308 -26.03 -1.29 19.70
CA GLY A 308 -25.27 -2.51 19.53
C GLY A 308 -23.77 -2.27 19.58
N ARG A 309 -23.03 -3.34 19.89
CA ARG A 309 -21.58 -3.30 20.07
C ARG A 309 -20.89 -4.28 19.13
N GLY A 310 -19.81 -3.83 18.49
CA GLY A 310 -19.02 -4.64 17.58
C GLY A 310 -17.52 -4.38 17.71
N MET A 311 -16.70 -5.38 17.40
CA MET A 311 -15.24 -5.26 17.44
C MET A 311 -14.70 -4.88 16.05
N GLY A 312 -14.17 -3.66 15.93
CA GLY A 312 -13.47 -3.15 14.74
C GLY A 312 -11.95 -3.19 14.85
N PHE A 313 -11.26 -2.53 13.91
CA PHE A 313 -9.80 -2.44 13.92
C PHE A 313 -9.29 -1.63 15.10
N GLY A 314 -10.05 -0.62 15.51
CA GLY A 314 -9.85 0.25 16.66
C GLY A 314 -10.23 -0.36 18.01
N GLY A 315 -10.76 -1.58 18.03
CA GLY A 315 -11.36 -2.21 19.21
C GLY A 315 -12.88 -2.12 19.18
N PHE A 316 -13.53 -2.14 20.34
CA PHE A 316 -14.99 -2.03 20.40
C PHE A 316 -15.48 -0.67 19.90
N MET A 317 -16.56 -0.70 19.11
CA MET A 317 -17.36 0.45 18.71
C MET A 317 -18.82 0.22 19.09
N ASP A 318 -19.49 1.31 19.42
CA ASP A 318 -20.89 1.32 19.81
C ASP A 318 -21.69 2.08 18.74
N VAL A 319 -22.73 1.45 18.20
CA VAL A 319 -23.57 1.96 17.12
C VAL A 319 -25.02 1.97 17.58
N GLU A 320 -25.68 3.11 17.41
CA GLU A 320 -27.10 3.30 17.63
C GLU A 320 -27.84 3.20 16.30
N ILE A 321 -28.95 2.47 16.28
CA ILE A 321 -29.88 2.45 15.16
C ILE A 321 -31.26 2.93 15.61
N VAL A 322 -31.97 3.57 14.69
CA VAL A 322 -33.37 3.94 14.86
C VAL A 322 -34.21 3.10 13.91
N ILE A 323 -35.10 2.29 14.46
CA ILE A 323 -36.03 1.45 13.72
C ILE A 323 -37.41 2.10 13.74
N LYS A 324 -38.02 2.21 12.57
CA LYS A 324 -39.42 2.60 12.37
C LYS A 324 -40.02 1.83 11.22
N ASP A 325 -41.28 1.45 11.33
CA ASP A 325 -42.04 0.77 10.27
C ASP A 325 -41.29 -0.44 9.70
N ASN A 326 -40.71 -1.25 10.60
CA ASN A 326 -39.90 -2.44 10.27
C ASN A 326 -38.63 -2.17 9.43
N GLY A 327 -38.12 -0.92 9.43
CA GLY A 327 -36.91 -0.53 8.70
C GLY A 327 -35.94 0.32 9.51
N ILE A 328 -34.66 0.29 9.13
CA ILE A 328 -33.62 1.12 9.74
C ILE A 328 -33.65 2.52 9.10
N THR A 329 -34.08 3.52 9.87
CA THR A 329 -34.19 4.92 9.38
C THR A 329 -32.93 5.74 9.65
N ASP A 330 -32.26 5.47 10.78
CA ASP A 330 -31.03 6.16 11.15
C ASP A 330 -30.00 5.22 11.77
N ILE A 331 -28.72 5.53 11.54
CA ILE A 331 -27.59 4.80 12.10
C ILE A 331 -26.55 5.83 12.53
N ARG A 332 -26.19 5.81 13.81
CA ARG A 332 -25.24 6.75 14.41
C ARG A 332 -24.15 6.00 15.15
N THR A 333 -22.90 6.35 14.89
CA THR A 333 -21.79 5.80 15.66
C THR A 333 -21.62 6.64 16.92
N ILE A 334 -21.79 6.03 18.11
CA ILE A 334 -21.69 6.72 19.40
C ILE A 334 -20.21 6.85 19.80
N ASN A 335 -19.45 5.76 19.68
CA ASN A 335 -18.06 5.70 20.12
C ASN A 335 -17.26 4.74 19.25
N HIS A 336 -16.05 5.13 18.86
CA HIS A 336 -15.11 4.29 18.12
C HIS A 336 -13.68 4.80 18.28
N ARG A 337 -12.70 3.94 17.97
CA ARG A 337 -11.26 4.31 17.92
C ARG A 337 -10.61 3.84 16.63
N GLU A 338 -11.39 3.88 15.56
CA GLU A 338 -11.00 3.44 14.22
C GLU A 338 -10.01 4.41 13.56
N THR A 339 -9.39 3.99 12.46
CA THR A 339 -8.35 4.77 11.79
C THR A 339 -8.97 5.84 10.90
N THR A 340 -8.64 7.11 11.14
CA THR A 340 -9.05 8.24 10.28
C THR A 340 -8.59 8.05 8.84
N GLY A 341 -9.45 8.47 7.91
CA GLY A 341 -9.30 8.25 6.47
C GLY A 341 -9.82 6.88 5.99
N TYR A 342 -10.19 5.98 6.91
CA TYR A 342 -10.80 4.68 6.58
C TYR A 342 -12.23 4.55 7.11
N TYR A 343 -12.50 4.96 8.35
CA TYR A 343 -13.81 4.73 8.96
C TYR A 343 -14.92 5.60 8.35
N GLU A 344 -14.57 6.79 7.86
CA GLU A 344 -15.52 7.76 7.32
C GLU A 344 -16.27 7.17 6.13
N GLU A 345 -15.52 6.52 5.22
CA GLU A 345 -16.11 5.79 4.10
C GLU A 345 -16.96 4.61 4.57
N VAL A 346 -16.49 3.86 5.58
CA VAL A 346 -17.25 2.74 6.15
C VAL A 346 -18.59 3.22 6.68
N PHE A 347 -18.59 4.25 7.52
CA PHE A 347 -19.81 4.76 8.13
C PHE A 347 -20.72 5.41 7.11
N LYS A 348 -20.19 6.08 6.09
CA LYS A 348 -20.97 6.69 5.01
C LYS A 348 -21.64 5.64 4.12
N GLU A 349 -20.85 4.76 3.50
CA GLU A 349 -21.35 3.85 2.46
C GLU A 349 -22.18 2.71 3.06
N ILE A 350 -21.71 2.08 4.14
CA ILE A 350 -22.44 0.97 4.74
C ILE A 350 -23.75 1.46 5.35
N SER A 351 -23.78 2.64 5.99
CA SER A 351 -25.04 3.17 6.52
C SER A 351 -26.03 3.50 5.42
N LYS A 352 -25.55 4.06 4.30
CA LYS A 352 -26.39 4.31 3.13
C LYS A 352 -26.98 3.00 2.61
N GLU A 353 -26.17 1.97 2.41
CA GLU A 353 -26.65 0.68 1.90
C GLU A 353 -27.63 -0.01 2.86
N LEU A 354 -27.38 0.01 4.17
CA LEU A 354 -28.26 -0.58 5.18
C LEU A 354 -29.61 0.15 5.31
N LYS A 355 -29.66 1.47 5.08
CA LYS A 355 -30.92 2.24 5.12
C LYS A 355 -31.83 1.96 3.92
N TYR A 356 -31.25 1.54 2.79
CA TYR A 356 -31.97 1.29 1.54
C TYR A 356 -32.06 -0.19 1.16
N SER A 357 -31.62 -1.10 2.05
CA SER A 357 -31.64 -2.54 1.82
C SER A 357 -32.32 -3.26 2.97
N ASP A 358 -33.19 -4.22 2.64
CA ASP A 358 -33.79 -5.15 3.60
C ASP A 358 -32.81 -6.25 4.07
N ASN A 359 -31.51 -6.11 3.76
CA ASN A 359 -30.47 -7.09 4.01
C ASN A 359 -29.30 -6.49 4.78
N LEU A 360 -28.92 -7.14 5.89
CA LEU A 360 -27.76 -6.76 6.71
C LEU A 360 -26.42 -7.30 6.16
N ASN A 361 -26.41 -7.92 4.97
CA ASN A 361 -25.22 -8.46 4.32
C ASN A 361 -24.69 -7.52 3.23
N VAL A 362 -24.12 -6.42 3.69
CA VAL A 362 -23.51 -5.37 2.87
C VAL A 362 -22.04 -5.68 2.53
N GLU A 363 -21.57 -5.12 1.41
CA GLU A 363 -20.17 -5.19 0.99
C GLU A 363 -19.23 -4.47 1.98
N VAL A 364 -18.06 -5.04 2.23
CA VAL A 364 -17.06 -4.42 3.11
C VAL A 364 -16.18 -3.47 2.32
N ILE A 365 -15.75 -2.38 2.96
CA ILE A 365 -14.88 -1.40 2.33
C ILE A 365 -13.44 -1.95 2.20
N SER A 366 -12.88 -1.80 0.99
CA SER A 366 -11.50 -2.16 0.64
C SER A 366 -10.51 -1.46 1.58
N GLY A 367 -9.58 -2.21 2.17
CA GLY A 367 -8.59 -1.70 3.11
C GLY A 367 -9.11 -1.36 4.52
N ALA A 368 -10.42 -1.37 4.75
CA ALA A 368 -11.06 -1.12 6.05
C ALA A 368 -11.87 -2.34 6.56
N THR A 369 -11.49 -3.56 6.16
CA THR A 369 -12.30 -4.78 6.38
C THR A 369 -12.68 -5.04 7.83
N ALA A 370 -11.73 -4.91 8.77
CA ALA A 370 -11.99 -5.12 10.19
C ALA A 370 -12.97 -4.07 10.74
N THR A 371 -12.81 -2.81 10.33
CA THR A 371 -13.72 -1.71 10.67
C THR A 371 -15.12 -1.95 10.11
N SER A 372 -15.26 -2.30 8.83
CA SER A 372 -16.55 -2.62 8.20
C SER A 372 -17.29 -3.74 8.91
N ARG A 373 -16.58 -4.79 9.31
CA ARG A 373 -17.18 -5.92 10.04
C ARG A 373 -17.57 -5.55 11.46
N GLY A 374 -16.71 -4.80 12.17
CA GLY A 374 -17.05 -4.28 13.49
C GLY A 374 -18.32 -3.44 13.44
N TYR A 375 -18.45 -2.60 12.42
CA TYR A 375 -19.63 -1.78 12.20
C TYR A 375 -20.88 -2.61 11.88
N LEU A 376 -20.79 -3.54 10.92
CA LEU A 376 -21.89 -4.44 10.57
C LEU A 376 -22.33 -5.32 11.75
N ASN A 377 -21.38 -5.81 12.56
CA ASN A 377 -21.69 -6.61 13.74
C ASN A 377 -22.33 -5.77 14.84
N ALA A 378 -21.91 -4.51 15.03
CA ALA A 378 -22.57 -3.59 15.95
C ALA A 378 -24.02 -3.31 15.52
N VAL A 379 -24.26 -3.09 14.22
CA VAL A 379 -25.63 -2.94 13.69
C VAL A 379 -26.44 -4.22 13.90
N ARG A 380 -25.89 -5.41 13.58
CA ARG A 380 -26.58 -6.69 13.78
C ARG A 380 -26.91 -6.97 15.24
N ASP A 381 -26.00 -6.65 16.15
CA ASP A 381 -26.25 -6.73 17.59
C ASP A 381 -27.41 -5.80 17.99
N ALA A 382 -27.45 -4.58 17.47
CA ALA A 382 -28.56 -3.65 17.72
C ALA A 382 -29.90 -4.17 17.16
N VAL A 383 -29.90 -4.69 15.92
CA VAL A 383 -31.09 -5.30 15.28
C VAL A 383 -31.56 -6.53 16.05
N SER A 384 -30.64 -7.36 16.56
CA SER A 384 -31.02 -8.56 17.32
C SER A 384 -31.79 -8.23 18.61
N LYS A 385 -31.58 -7.02 19.17
CA LYS A 385 -32.26 -6.51 20.36
C LYS A 385 -33.65 -5.95 20.07
N SER A 386 -33.98 -5.68 18.80
CA SER A 386 -35.29 -5.19 18.38
C SER A 386 -36.23 -6.28 17.87
N LEU A 387 -35.76 -7.53 17.74
CA LEU A 387 -36.59 -8.65 17.29
C LEU A 387 -37.65 -9.01 18.34
N ASN A 388 -38.88 -9.24 17.88
CA ASN A 388 -39.91 -9.92 18.67
C ASN A 388 -39.56 -11.41 18.82
N TYR A 389 -39.55 -11.91 20.06
CA TYR A 389 -39.48 -13.35 20.36
C TYR A 389 -40.86 -13.92 20.64
#